data_AF-A0A951TJZ0-F1
#
_entry.id   AF-A0A951TJZ0-F1
#
_cell.length_a   1.000
_cell.length_b   1.000
_cell.length_c   1.000
_cell.angle_alpha   90.00
_cell.angle_beta   90.00
_cell.angle_gamma   90.00
#
_symmetry.space_group_name_H-M   'P 1'
#
loop_
_entity.id
_entity.type
_entity.pdbx_description
1 polymer ?
#
loop_
_entity_poly.entity_id
_entity_poly.type
_entity_poly.pdbx_seq_one_letter_code
_entity_poly.pdbx_strand_id
1 'polypeptide(L)'
;MQISSPHNRLRTPLPKIGIRPTIDGRLGGVRESLEDQTMNMAKNVAALIADNLKHACGLPVEVVIADSTIGGVSEAAQCAAKFEREGVGVSLTVTPAWCYGSETMDMNPHTPKAVWGFNGTERPGAVYLAAALAGHAQKGLPAFGIYGHDVQDATDTSIPDDVRDKILTFCRAGLAAATMRGTSYLAMGGTSMGIAGSQVSPQFFEDYLGMRSESVDMTEFIRRIERGIFDPEEFEIALQWVKENCKEGADVNEESVQRTREQKDADWEYVVKMALIGRDLMIGNPKLKELGFGEEAEGHNALASGFQGQRQWTDARPNGDFLEAILTTSFDWNGIRQPFIVATENDALNGAGMLWGHLLTQGEAALFADLRTFWSAEAVERVTGHKLEGAASGGLLHLINSGPAALDWTGEAQIDGKPALKPWYDLSSEEAQKCLDATKWCTSDLGYFPAGGWSTDFTTRGNLPMTMYRINLVKGLGPVLQIAEGYSVELPENVHNILDQRTSPTWPTTWLAPILTGDGQFRDTYSVMNAWGANHCVASYGHIGRNLLALAAILRIPVEMHNVPEQHVLRPASWNRFGGAHDKGADYRACATYGPLYG
;
A
#
# COMPACT_ATOMS: atom_id res chain seq x y z
N MET A 1 13.53 -5.69 21.28
CA MET A 1 13.61 -6.14 19.87
C MET A 1 14.63 -5.29 19.14
N GLN A 2 15.48 -5.89 18.32
CA GLN A 2 16.41 -5.14 17.46
C GLN A 2 15.72 -4.76 16.14
N ILE A 3 16.04 -3.60 15.58
CA ILE A 3 15.57 -3.22 14.23
C ILE A 3 16.47 -3.88 13.19
N SER A 4 15.85 -4.61 12.26
CA SER A 4 16.51 -5.23 11.12
C SER A 4 17.16 -4.17 10.24
N SER A 5 18.31 -4.47 9.65
CA SER A 5 18.91 -3.53 8.69
C SER A 5 18.05 -3.44 7.41
N PRO A 6 17.78 -2.23 6.89
CA PRO A 6 17.12 -2.06 5.60
C PRO A 6 17.81 -2.85 4.49
N HIS A 7 17.04 -3.67 3.77
CA HIS A 7 17.54 -4.47 2.65
C HIS A 7 16.42 -4.82 1.69
N ASN A 8 16.73 -4.98 0.41
CA ASN A 8 15.78 -5.51 -0.57
C ASN A 8 15.70 -7.04 -0.43
N ARG A 9 14.55 -7.56 0.00
CA ARG A 9 14.30 -9.00 0.15
C ARG A 9 13.97 -9.73 -1.15
N LEU A 10 13.72 -8.98 -2.24
CA LEU A 10 13.33 -9.53 -3.53
C LEU A 10 14.51 -9.69 -4.48
N ARG A 11 14.34 -10.56 -5.49
CA ARG A 11 15.29 -10.74 -6.59
C ARG A 11 15.21 -9.59 -7.60
N THR A 12 14.04 -8.95 -7.71
CA THR A 12 13.84 -7.76 -8.54
C THR A 12 14.55 -6.54 -7.91
N PRO A 13 15.36 -5.78 -8.66
CA PRO A 13 16.05 -4.61 -8.12
C PRO A 13 15.08 -3.48 -7.78
N LEU A 14 15.48 -2.60 -6.85
CA LEU A 14 14.70 -1.42 -6.51
C LEU A 14 14.75 -0.39 -7.65
N PRO A 15 13.62 0.25 -7.99
CA PRO A 15 13.58 1.24 -9.07
C PRO A 15 14.21 2.57 -8.63
N LYS A 16 14.87 3.27 -9.56
CA LYS A 16 15.40 4.62 -9.31
C LYS A 16 14.49 5.71 -9.89
N ILE A 17 14.67 6.95 -9.44
CA ILE A 17 14.05 8.13 -10.07
C ILE A 17 15.05 8.81 -10.98
N GLY A 18 14.68 9.02 -12.24
CA GLY A 18 15.48 9.75 -13.22
C GLY A 18 15.05 11.22 -13.31
N ILE A 19 16.01 12.16 -13.24
CA ILE A 19 15.76 13.58 -13.43
C ILE A 19 16.35 14.07 -14.75
N ARG A 20 15.51 14.74 -15.54
CA ARG A 20 15.81 15.20 -16.90
C ARG A 20 15.84 16.74 -16.93
N PRO A 21 17.01 17.40 -16.74
CA PRO A 21 17.13 18.84 -16.87
C PRO A 21 17.08 19.27 -18.35
N THR A 22 15.94 19.77 -18.82
CA THR A 22 15.79 20.22 -20.22
C THR A 22 16.12 21.70 -20.36
N ILE A 23 16.73 22.10 -21.47
CA ILE A 23 17.26 23.46 -21.68
C ILE A 23 16.95 23.96 -23.09
N ASP A 24 17.10 25.27 -23.33
CA ASP A 24 17.10 25.83 -24.67
C ASP A 24 18.36 25.38 -25.43
N GLY A 25 18.20 24.78 -26.61
CA GLY A 25 19.32 24.25 -27.39
C GLY A 25 20.20 25.29 -28.09
N ARG A 26 19.84 26.58 -28.09
CA ARG A 26 20.58 27.64 -28.81
C ARG A 26 21.90 27.99 -28.12
N LEU A 27 23.01 27.66 -28.78
CA LEU A 27 24.36 28.08 -28.41
C LEU A 27 24.66 29.53 -28.83
N GLY A 28 25.74 30.10 -28.29
CA GLY A 28 26.16 31.47 -28.55
C GLY A 28 25.66 32.48 -27.52
N GLY A 29 25.25 32.00 -26.34
CA GLY A 29 24.97 32.80 -25.15
C GLY A 29 23.74 32.35 -24.37
N VAL A 30 22.68 31.87 -25.05
CA VAL A 30 21.41 31.55 -24.39
C VAL A 30 21.54 30.29 -23.53
N ARG A 31 21.93 29.16 -24.13
CA ARG A 31 22.10 27.89 -23.41
C ARG A 31 23.14 28.02 -22.31
N GLU A 32 24.30 28.60 -22.63
CA GLU A 32 25.42 28.78 -21.70
C GLU A 32 25.01 29.58 -20.45
N SER A 33 24.09 30.54 -20.59
CA SER A 33 23.57 31.32 -19.45
C SER A 33 22.60 30.55 -18.53
N LEU A 34 22.12 29.37 -18.95
CA LEU A 34 21.07 28.60 -18.28
C LEU A 34 21.55 27.24 -17.75
N GLU A 35 22.73 26.77 -18.15
CA GLU A 35 23.27 25.45 -17.77
C GLU A 35 23.26 25.26 -16.25
N ASP A 36 23.85 26.21 -15.52
CA ASP A 36 23.98 26.11 -14.06
C ASP A 36 22.61 26.12 -13.36
N GLN A 37 21.72 27.04 -13.74
CA GLN A 37 20.37 27.13 -13.14
C GLN A 37 19.57 25.84 -13.41
N THR A 38 19.59 25.34 -14.65
CA THR A 38 18.86 24.14 -15.06
C THR A 38 19.37 22.90 -14.32
N MET A 39 20.69 22.74 -14.24
CA MET A 39 21.30 21.61 -13.55
C MET A 39 21.12 21.71 -12.03
N ASN A 40 21.17 22.92 -11.45
CA ASN A 40 20.91 23.12 -10.03
C ASN A 40 19.45 22.83 -9.67
N MET A 41 18.49 23.16 -10.54
CA MET A 41 17.09 22.76 -10.37
C MET A 41 16.95 21.23 -10.30
N ALA A 42 17.65 20.48 -11.16
CA ALA A 42 17.67 19.01 -11.09
C ALA A 42 18.31 18.48 -9.79
N LYS A 43 19.42 19.08 -9.34
CA LYS A 43 20.08 18.71 -8.09
C LYS A 43 19.21 19.00 -6.86
N ASN A 44 18.49 20.12 -6.84
CA ASN A 44 17.59 20.48 -5.75
C ASN A 44 16.41 19.50 -5.64
N VAL A 45 15.86 19.08 -6.78
CA VAL A 45 14.82 18.03 -6.80
C VAL A 45 15.38 16.69 -6.37
N ALA A 46 16.60 16.33 -6.79
CA ALA A 46 17.26 15.12 -6.34
C ALA A 46 17.45 15.10 -4.82
N ALA A 47 17.89 16.22 -4.23
CA ALA A 47 18.03 16.38 -2.79
C ALA A 47 16.66 16.28 -2.08
N LEU A 48 15.64 17.00 -2.57
CA LEU A 48 14.28 16.91 -2.03
C LEU A 48 13.78 15.46 -1.98
N ILE A 49 13.98 14.70 -3.07
CA ILE A 49 13.57 13.29 -3.14
C ILE A 49 14.37 12.45 -2.15
N ALA A 50 15.70 12.56 -2.15
CA ALA A 50 16.58 11.78 -1.29
C ALA A 50 16.32 12.02 0.21
N ASP A 51 15.97 13.25 0.58
CA ASP A 51 15.72 13.65 1.97
C ASP A 51 14.34 13.22 2.49
N ASN A 52 13.39 12.92 1.59
CA ASN A 52 11.99 12.72 1.97
C ASN A 52 11.42 11.35 1.58
N LEU A 53 12.09 10.60 0.70
CA LEU A 53 11.59 9.33 0.18
C LEU A 53 12.53 8.15 0.46
N LYS A 54 11.94 7.05 0.91
CA LYS A 54 12.54 5.74 1.07
C LYS A 54 11.70 4.71 0.32
N HIS A 55 12.32 3.61 -0.07
CA HIS A 55 11.59 2.40 -0.44
C HIS A 55 10.93 1.80 0.80
N ALA A 56 9.86 1.01 0.62
CA ALA A 56 9.16 0.36 1.74
C ALA A 56 10.07 -0.59 2.56
N CYS A 57 11.18 -1.05 1.98
CA CYS A 57 12.23 -1.80 2.66
C CYS A 57 13.24 -0.93 3.44
N GLY A 58 12.97 0.37 3.62
CA GLY A 58 13.77 1.32 4.40
C GLY A 58 15.01 1.89 3.72
N LEU A 59 15.43 1.33 2.57
CA LEU A 59 16.55 1.85 1.79
C LEU A 59 16.20 3.21 1.18
N PRO A 60 17.15 4.16 1.13
CA PRO A 60 16.93 5.46 0.50
C PRO A 60 16.65 5.30 -0.99
N VAL A 61 15.83 6.19 -1.55
CA VAL A 61 15.58 6.22 -3.00
C VAL A 61 16.81 6.78 -3.71
N GLU A 62 17.33 6.03 -4.68
CA GLU A 62 18.40 6.52 -5.53
C GLU A 62 17.85 7.41 -6.67
N VAL A 63 18.55 8.51 -6.94
CA VAL A 63 18.22 9.46 -7.99
C VAL A 63 19.31 9.51 -9.05
N VAL A 64 18.93 9.43 -10.32
CA VAL A 64 19.83 9.46 -11.48
C VAL A 64 19.55 10.72 -12.29
N ILE A 65 20.48 11.66 -12.31
CA ILE A 65 20.38 12.86 -13.16
C ILE A 65 21.00 12.56 -14.53
N ALA A 66 20.44 13.09 -15.62
CA ALA A 66 21.06 13.04 -16.95
C ALA A 66 22.50 13.60 -16.92
N ASP A 67 23.40 13.05 -17.75
CA ASP A 67 24.82 13.47 -17.75
C ASP A 67 25.03 14.91 -18.23
N SER A 68 24.11 15.41 -19.07
CA SER A 68 24.06 16.78 -19.54
C SER A 68 22.65 17.33 -19.42
N THR A 69 22.50 18.65 -19.56
CA THR A 69 21.21 19.24 -19.91
C THR A 69 20.75 18.74 -21.29
N ILE A 70 19.44 18.75 -21.51
CA ILE A 70 18.78 18.17 -22.69
C ILE A 70 18.16 19.31 -23.52
N GLY A 71 18.89 19.75 -24.53
CA GLY A 71 18.47 20.75 -25.51
C GLY A 71 17.85 20.16 -26.78
N GLY A 72 18.05 18.86 -27.04
CA GLY A 72 17.47 18.18 -28.20
C GLY A 72 17.54 16.66 -28.15
N VAL A 73 17.15 16.02 -29.25
CA VAL A 73 16.91 14.57 -29.33
C VAL A 73 18.14 13.71 -29.06
N SER A 74 19.34 14.17 -29.40
CA SER A 74 20.57 13.40 -29.17
C SER A 74 20.86 13.23 -27.68
N GLU A 75 20.72 14.31 -26.89
CA GLU A 75 20.91 14.29 -25.44
C GLU A 75 19.75 13.55 -24.75
N ALA A 76 18.51 13.69 -25.27
CA ALA A 76 17.37 12.92 -24.79
C ALA A 76 17.58 11.41 -24.96
N ALA A 77 18.16 10.98 -26.08
CA ALA A 77 18.50 9.57 -26.33
C ALA A 77 19.62 9.07 -25.41
N GLN A 78 20.65 9.89 -25.14
CA GLN A 78 21.71 9.55 -24.18
C GLN A 78 21.16 9.40 -22.76
N CYS A 79 20.28 10.32 -22.34
CA CYS A 79 19.57 10.25 -21.07
C CYS A 79 18.73 8.96 -20.96
N ALA A 80 17.97 8.62 -22.01
CA ALA A 80 17.17 7.39 -22.02
C ALA A 80 18.04 6.13 -21.90
N ALA A 81 19.15 6.05 -22.64
CA ALA A 81 20.08 4.91 -22.57
C ALA A 81 20.75 4.78 -21.18
N LYS A 82 21.07 5.91 -20.53
CA LYS A 82 21.53 5.91 -19.13
C LYS A 82 20.44 5.39 -18.21
N PHE A 83 19.23 5.92 -18.31
CA PHE A 83 18.12 5.57 -17.42
C PHE A 83 17.75 4.09 -17.52
N GLU A 84 17.75 3.53 -18.73
CA GLU A 84 17.53 2.09 -18.94
C GLU A 84 18.60 1.25 -18.23
N ARG A 85 19.89 1.58 -18.42
CA ARG A 85 21.01 0.86 -17.78
C ARG A 85 20.99 0.97 -16.25
N GLU A 86 20.58 2.11 -15.72
CA GLU A 86 20.56 2.39 -14.28
C GLU A 86 19.29 1.86 -13.57
N GLY A 87 18.33 1.30 -14.29
CA GLY A 87 17.09 0.79 -13.71
C GLY A 87 16.13 1.89 -13.24
N VAL A 88 16.08 3.03 -13.96
CA VAL A 88 15.13 4.10 -13.67
C VAL A 88 13.70 3.63 -13.98
N GLY A 89 12.83 3.73 -12.96
CA GLY A 89 11.42 3.37 -13.07
C GLY A 89 10.48 4.57 -13.12
N VAL A 90 10.94 5.79 -12.83
CA VAL A 90 10.14 7.02 -12.78
C VAL A 90 10.93 8.18 -13.37
N SER A 91 10.29 9.07 -14.14
CA SER A 91 10.96 10.16 -14.85
C SER A 91 10.39 11.52 -14.49
N LEU A 92 11.23 12.47 -14.05
CA LEU A 92 10.83 13.84 -13.74
C LEU A 92 11.67 14.82 -14.56
N THR A 93 11.03 15.51 -15.49
CA THR A 93 11.66 16.56 -16.30
C THR A 93 11.56 17.90 -15.59
N VAL A 94 12.63 18.69 -15.58
CA VAL A 94 12.68 20.00 -14.93
C VAL A 94 13.28 21.04 -15.87
N THR A 95 12.76 22.26 -15.85
CA THR A 95 13.40 23.38 -16.57
C THR A 95 13.03 24.76 -16.03
N PRO A 96 13.96 25.72 -16.08
CA PRO A 96 13.66 27.13 -15.90
C PRO A 96 13.28 27.87 -17.20
N ALA A 97 13.36 27.23 -18.38
CA ALA A 97 13.34 27.93 -19.66
C ALA A 97 12.46 27.29 -20.74
N TRP A 98 12.40 27.93 -21.91
CA TRP A 98 11.89 27.28 -23.12
C TRP A 98 12.80 26.11 -23.51
N CYS A 99 12.21 25.01 -23.98
CA CYS A 99 12.91 23.91 -24.62
C CYS A 99 12.08 23.37 -25.80
N TYR A 100 12.67 22.55 -26.67
CA TYR A 100 12.04 22.14 -27.92
C TYR A 100 11.06 20.96 -27.76
N GLY A 101 10.02 21.13 -26.95
CA GLY A 101 8.86 20.22 -26.81
C GLY A 101 9.18 18.75 -27.08
N SER A 102 8.71 18.22 -28.21
CA SER A 102 8.84 16.80 -28.59
C SER A 102 10.26 16.30 -28.85
N GLU A 103 11.25 17.17 -29.08
CA GLU A 103 12.65 16.77 -29.22
C GLU A 103 13.28 16.39 -27.87
N THR A 104 12.72 16.90 -26.77
CA THR A 104 13.29 16.74 -25.41
C THR A 104 12.46 15.83 -24.51
N MET A 105 11.26 15.44 -24.93
CA MET A 105 10.32 14.68 -24.11
C MET A 105 10.79 13.26 -23.82
N ASP A 106 10.23 12.65 -22.77
CA ASP A 106 10.44 11.24 -22.46
C ASP A 106 9.43 10.40 -23.27
N MET A 107 9.95 9.56 -24.16
CA MET A 107 9.13 8.75 -25.08
C MET A 107 8.81 7.35 -24.54
N ASN A 108 9.31 6.96 -23.37
CA ASN A 108 9.06 5.62 -22.81
C ASN A 108 7.57 5.49 -22.41
N PRO A 109 6.78 4.59 -23.00
CA PRO A 109 5.35 4.49 -22.70
C PRO A 109 5.07 3.92 -21.30
N HIS A 110 5.99 3.14 -20.75
CA HIS A 110 5.78 2.41 -19.50
C HIS A 110 6.27 3.14 -18.24
N THR A 111 7.07 4.20 -18.40
CA THR A 111 7.63 4.96 -17.27
C THR A 111 6.64 6.04 -16.82
N PRO A 112 6.15 6.05 -15.57
CA PRO A 112 5.42 7.19 -15.02
C PRO A 112 6.28 8.45 -15.12
N LYS A 113 5.70 9.53 -15.64
CA LYS A 113 6.45 10.74 -15.99
C LYS A 113 5.77 12.04 -15.59
N ALA A 114 6.57 13.01 -15.15
CA ALA A 114 6.14 14.35 -14.79
C ALA A 114 7.05 15.42 -15.39
N VAL A 115 6.53 16.64 -15.50
CA VAL A 115 7.27 17.82 -15.95
C VAL A 115 7.02 18.95 -14.95
N TRP A 116 8.09 19.52 -14.39
CA TRP A 116 8.06 20.76 -13.61
C TRP A 116 8.67 21.90 -14.42
N GLY A 117 7.84 22.89 -14.76
CA GLY A 117 8.30 24.15 -15.33
C GLY A 117 8.36 25.23 -14.26
N PHE A 118 9.53 25.87 -14.10
CA PHE A 118 9.69 27.01 -13.19
C PHE A 118 8.73 28.14 -13.57
N ASN A 119 8.06 28.71 -12.57
CA ASN A 119 7.18 29.86 -12.74
C ASN A 119 7.99 31.16 -12.64
N GLY A 120 8.83 31.42 -13.64
CA GLY A 120 9.62 32.66 -13.76
C GLY A 120 9.21 33.47 -14.98
N THR A 121 9.64 34.74 -15.03
CA THR A 121 9.27 35.65 -16.15
C THR A 121 10.39 35.81 -17.17
N GLU A 122 11.64 35.85 -16.72
CA GLU A 122 12.83 36.08 -17.52
C GLU A 122 13.05 34.95 -18.52
N ARG A 123 12.63 33.74 -18.16
CA ARG A 123 12.74 32.53 -18.97
C ARG A 123 11.44 31.72 -18.85
N PRO A 124 10.87 31.27 -19.97
CA PRO A 124 9.48 30.82 -19.99
C PRO A 124 9.34 29.32 -19.68
N GLY A 125 9.77 28.88 -18.49
CA GLY A 125 9.68 27.47 -18.04
C GLY A 125 8.25 26.91 -18.08
N ALA A 126 7.27 27.70 -17.67
CA ALA A 126 5.85 27.37 -17.75
C ALA A 126 5.35 27.17 -19.20
N VAL A 127 5.94 27.87 -20.17
CA VAL A 127 5.59 27.72 -21.59
C VAL A 127 6.11 26.41 -22.13
N TYR A 128 7.34 26.00 -21.74
CA TYR A 128 7.82 24.65 -22.04
C TYR A 128 6.91 23.59 -21.44
N LEU A 129 6.54 23.73 -20.16
CA LEU A 129 5.64 22.79 -19.47
C LEU A 129 4.36 22.57 -20.28
N ALA A 130 3.66 23.64 -20.66
CA ALA A 130 2.44 23.55 -21.45
C ALA A 130 2.67 22.89 -22.83
N ALA A 131 3.76 23.23 -23.52
CA ALA A 131 4.10 22.67 -24.82
C ALA A 131 4.47 21.18 -24.75
N ALA A 132 5.27 20.78 -23.76
CA ALA A 132 5.65 19.39 -23.54
C ALA A 132 4.44 18.53 -23.17
N LEU A 133 3.57 19.01 -22.27
CA LEU A 133 2.33 18.31 -21.90
C LEU A 133 1.34 18.19 -23.08
N ALA A 134 1.27 19.20 -23.95
CA ALA A 134 0.52 19.10 -25.19
C ALA A 134 1.09 18.01 -26.12
N GLY A 135 2.42 17.94 -26.27
CA GLY A 135 3.09 16.89 -27.02
C GLY A 135 2.86 15.49 -26.45
N HIS A 136 2.92 15.35 -25.12
CA HIS A 136 2.59 14.12 -24.39
C HIS A 136 1.15 13.66 -24.66
N ALA A 137 0.17 14.57 -24.54
CA ALA A 137 -1.22 14.27 -24.84
C ALA A 137 -1.43 13.87 -26.31
N GLN A 138 -0.84 14.60 -27.25
CA GLN A 138 -0.94 14.33 -28.68
C GLN A 138 -0.35 12.97 -29.07
N LYS A 139 0.69 12.51 -28.36
CA LYS A 139 1.36 11.23 -28.62
C LYS A 139 0.82 10.07 -27.79
N GLY A 140 -0.22 10.29 -26.97
CA GLY A 140 -0.79 9.24 -26.12
C GLY A 140 0.14 8.79 -24.99
N LEU A 141 0.98 9.69 -24.46
CA LEU A 141 1.95 9.41 -23.40
C LEU A 141 1.62 10.25 -22.15
N PRO A 142 0.69 9.81 -21.28
CA PRO A 142 0.28 10.60 -20.11
C PRO A 142 1.46 11.08 -19.27
N ALA A 143 1.46 12.37 -18.94
CA ALA A 143 2.47 13.02 -18.10
C ALA A 143 1.80 13.97 -17.10
N PHE A 144 2.34 14.04 -15.88
CA PHE A 144 1.90 14.96 -14.84
C PHE A 144 2.49 16.35 -15.05
N GLY A 145 1.68 17.38 -14.86
CA GLY A 145 2.12 18.77 -14.89
C GLY A 145 2.32 19.32 -13.49
N ILE A 146 3.50 19.88 -13.23
CA ILE A 146 3.84 20.51 -11.96
C ILE A 146 4.14 21.98 -12.25
N TYR A 147 3.31 22.87 -11.70
CA TYR A 147 3.40 24.32 -11.84
C TYR A 147 3.11 24.95 -10.49
N GLY A 148 4.00 25.86 -10.06
CA GLY A 148 3.87 26.61 -8.81
C GLY A 148 2.91 27.79 -8.97
N HIS A 149 2.12 28.07 -7.93
CA HIS A 149 1.13 29.16 -7.98
C HIS A 149 1.76 30.54 -8.16
N ASP A 150 2.82 30.81 -7.41
CA ASP A 150 3.44 32.13 -7.36
C ASP A 150 4.66 32.23 -8.27
N VAL A 151 4.85 33.42 -8.85
CA VAL A 151 6.03 33.74 -9.66
C VAL A 151 7.26 33.80 -8.75
N GLN A 152 8.35 33.16 -9.16
CA GLN A 152 9.65 33.17 -8.48
C GLN A 152 10.68 33.97 -9.29
N ASP A 153 11.57 34.68 -8.59
CA ASP A 153 12.70 35.39 -9.20
C ASP A 153 13.68 34.38 -9.84
N ALA A 154 14.32 34.73 -10.96
CA ALA A 154 15.24 33.82 -11.65
C ALA A 154 16.41 33.29 -10.79
N THR A 155 16.77 33.99 -9.72
CA THR A 155 17.83 33.59 -8.78
C THR A 155 17.33 32.75 -7.61
N ASP A 156 16.01 32.60 -7.44
CA ASP A 156 15.43 31.79 -6.37
C ASP A 156 15.64 30.30 -6.67
N THR A 157 16.29 29.61 -5.74
CA THR A 157 16.58 28.18 -5.84
C THR A 157 15.67 27.33 -4.96
N SER A 158 14.75 27.95 -4.22
CA SER A 158 13.82 27.24 -3.34
C SER A 158 12.74 26.50 -4.15
N ILE A 159 12.27 25.37 -3.62
CA ILE A 159 11.13 24.63 -4.17
C ILE A 159 9.90 25.04 -3.35
N PRO A 160 8.89 25.72 -3.94
CA PRO A 160 7.66 26.08 -3.23
C PRO A 160 6.92 24.88 -2.66
N ASP A 161 6.17 25.06 -1.57
CA ASP A 161 5.48 23.96 -0.87
C ASP A 161 4.47 23.22 -1.76
N ASP A 162 3.74 23.95 -2.61
CA ASP A 162 2.77 23.35 -3.54
C ASP A 162 3.44 22.54 -4.66
N VAL A 163 4.63 22.95 -5.09
CA VAL A 163 5.49 22.20 -6.03
C VAL A 163 6.07 20.98 -5.33
N ARG A 164 6.59 21.16 -4.12
CA ARG A 164 7.15 20.09 -3.27
C ARG A 164 6.13 18.97 -3.07
N ASP A 165 4.91 19.31 -2.68
CA ASP A 165 3.83 18.35 -2.45
C ASP A 165 3.47 17.56 -3.71
N LYS A 166 3.40 18.22 -4.88
CA LYS A 166 3.14 17.57 -6.17
C LYS A 166 4.29 16.63 -6.58
N ILE A 167 5.54 17.07 -6.42
CA ILE A 167 6.73 16.24 -6.71
C ILE A 167 6.71 14.99 -5.83
N LEU A 168 6.57 15.14 -4.51
CA LEU A 168 6.60 14.00 -3.59
C LEU A 168 5.41 13.04 -3.81
N THR A 169 4.21 13.56 -4.08
CA THR A 169 3.03 12.74 -4.41
C THR A 169 3.27 11.93 -5.69
N PHE A 170 3.73 12.59 -6.76
CA PHE A 170 4.05 11.92 -8.02
C PHE A 170 5.16 10.87 -7.85
N CYS A 171 6.24 11.22 -7.17
CA CYS A 171 7.38 10.32 -6.97
C CYS A 171 6.99 9.09 -6.13
N ARG A 172 6.21 9.23 -5.05
CA ARG A 172 5.71 8.07 -4.28
C ARG A 172 4.85 7.15 -5.13
N ALA A 173 3.88 7.71 -5.85
CA ALA A 173 2.99 6.93 -6.70
C ALA A 173 3.74 6.25 -7.87
N GLY A 174 4.66 6.97 -8.51
CA GLY A 174 5.51 6.40 -9.56
C GLY A 174 6.41 5.27 -9.04
N LEU A 175 7.02 5.45 -7.87
CA LEU A 175 7.84 4.42 -7.23
C LEU A 175 7.01 3.19 -6.88
N ALA A 176 5.80 3.35 -6.34
CA ALA A 176 4.91 2.23 -6.05
C ALA A 176 4.61 1.41 -7.32
N ALA A 177 4.24 2.08 -8.43
CA ALA A 177 4.01 1.41 -9.72
C ALA A 177 5.27 0.70 -10.24
N ALA A 178 6.45 1.33 -10.12
CA ALA A 178 7.70 0.77 -10.57
C ALA A 178 8.21 -0.40 -9.69
N THR A 179 7.94 -0.37 -8.38
CA THR A 179 8.32 -1.43 -7.44
C THR A 179 7.51 -2.71 -7.65
N MET A 180 6.24 -2.59 -8.05
CA MET A 180 5.41 -3.78 -8.36
C MET A 180 5.93 -4.52 -9.60
N ARG A 181 6.42 -3.80 -10.61
CA ARG A 181 6.81 -4.37 -11.90
C ARG A 181 7.88 -5.46 -11.76
N GLY A 182 7.60 -6.64 -12.30
CA GLY A 182 8.48 -7.80 -12.31
C GLY A 182 8.51 -8.61 -11.01
N THR A 183 7.74 -8.21 -9.99
CA THR A 183 7.54 -9.00 -8.76
C THR A 183 6.34 -9.94 -8.90
N SER A 184 6.09 -10.80 -7.91
CA SER A 184 4.97 -11.75 -7.96
C SER A 184 3.91 -11.46 -6.90
N TYR A 185 2.65 -11.78 -7.22
CA TYR A 185 1.64 -12.15 -6.23
C TYR A 185 1.66 -13.67 -6.08
N LEU A 186 1.75 -14.18 -4.84
CA LEU A 186 1.72 -15.61 -4.55
C LEU A 186 0.40 -16.03 -3.92
N ALA A 187 -0.42 -16.78 -4.66
CA ALA A 187 -1.62 -17.42 -4.14
C ALA A 187 -1.27 -18.73 -3.42
N MET A 188 -1.44 -18.78 -2.10
CA MET A 188 -1.30 -20.00 -1.29
C MET A 188 -2.70 -20.63 -1.14
N GLY A 189 -3.02 -21.53 -2.06
CA GLY A 189 -4.37 -22.03 -2.31
C GLY A 189 -5.03 -21.34 -3.51
N GLY A 190 -6.34 -21.54 -3.63
CA GLY A 190 -7.20 -20.98 -4.68
C GLY A 190 -8.26 -20.05 -4.11
N THR A 191 -9.51 -20.25 -4.53
CA THR A 191 -10.65 -19.43 -4.13
C THR A 191 -11.15 -19.82 -2.74
N SER A 192 -11.30 -18.85 -1.85
CA SER A 192 -11.93 -19.02 -0.54
C SER A 192 -13.41 -18.71 -0.63
N MET A 193 -14.27 -19.68 -0.29
CA MET A 193 -15.72 -19.50 -0.07
C MET A 193 -16.50 -18.80 -1.21
N GLY A 194 -15.98 -18.80 -2.44
CA GLY A 194 -16.58 -18.09 -3.57
C GLY A 194 -16.36 -16.56 -3.56
N ILE A 195 -15.48 -16.04 -2.71
CA ILE A 195 -15.11 -14.62 -2.67
C ILE A 195 -14.49 -14.22 -4.00
N ALA A 196 -15.09 -13.24 -4.68
CA ALA A 196 -14.68 -12.84 -6.02
C ALA A 196 -13.22 -12.39 -6.09
N GLY A 197 -12.72 -11.67 -5.08
CA GLY A 197 -11.33 -11.23 -5.03
C GLY A 197 -10.30 -12.36 -4.86
N SER A 198 -10.73 -13.54 -4.38
CA SER A 198 -9.88 -14.74 -4.30
C SER A 198 -9.87 -15.59 -5.57
N GLN A 199 -10.68 -15.22 -6.56
CA GLN A 199 -10.53 -15.70 -7.93
C GLN A 199 -9.45 -14.87 -8.60
N VAL A 200 -8.19 -15.19 -8.26
CA VAL A 200 -7.00 -14.44 -8.71
C VAL A 200 -7.05 -14.26 -10.22
N SER A 201 -6.95 -13.01 -10.67
CA SER A 201 -6.94 -12.64 -12.09
C SER A 201 -5.51 -12.34 -12.51
N PRO A 202 -4.82 -13.26 -13.23
CA PRO A 202 -3.48 -13.00 -13.74
C PRO A 202 -3.45 -11.73 -14.60
N GLN A 203 -4.46 -11.54 -15.45
CA GLN A 203 -4.60 -10.37 -16.31
C GLN A 203 -4.54 -9.05 -15.54
N PHE A 204 -5.18 -8.95 -14.37
CA PHE A 204 -5.09 -7.75 -13.54
C PHE A 204 -3.65 -7.49 -13.06
N PHE A 205 -2.98 -8.51 -12.55
CA PHE A 205 -1.60 -8.39 -12.05
C PHE A 205 -0.61 -8.09 -13.18
N GLU A 206 -0.75 -8.75 -14.34
CA GLU A 206 0.14 -8.64 -15.48
C GLU A 206 -0.02 -7.31 -16.21
N ASP A 207 -1.25 -6.97 -16.61
CA ASP A 207 -1.54 -5.79 -17.45
C ASP A 207 -1.44 -4.48 -16.67
N TYR A 208 -2.03 -4.43 -15.47
CA TYR A 208 -2.12 -3.19 -14.71
C TYR A 208 -0.90 -2.99 -13.83
N LEU A 209 -0.46 -4.02 -13.11
CA LEU A 209 0.59 -3.90 -12.09
C LEU A 209 1.97 -4.33 -12.60
N GLY A 210 2.05 -5.00 -13.75
CA GLY A 210 3.30 -5.53 -14.30
C GLY A 210 3.89 -6.66 -13.44
N MET A 211 3.06 -7.30 -12.62
CA MET A 211 3.39 -8.38 -11.70
C MET A 211 3.14 -9.75 -12.33
N ARG A 212 3.79 -10.78 -11.80
CA ARG A 212 3.51 -12.19 -12.07
C ARG A 212 2.42 -12.70 -11.14
N SER A 213 1.63 -13.68 -11.59
CA SER A 213 0.69 -14.42 -10.75
C SER A 213 1.21 -15.84 -10.54
N GLU A 214 1.78 -16.11 -9.36
CA GLU A 214 2.23 -17.45 -8.97
C GLU A 214 1.20 -18.12 -8.05
N SER A 215 1.15 -19.45 -8.03
CA SER A 215 0.28 -20.19 -7.12
C SER A 215 0.92 -21.47 -6.63
N VAL A 216 0.64 -21.80 -5.38
CA VAL A 216 0.97 -23.08 -4.75
C VAL A 216 -0.29 -23.62 -4.09
N ASP A 217 -0.55 -24.91 -4.22
CA ASP A 217 -1.62 -25.54 -3.45
C ASP A 217 -1.24 -25.60 -1.97
N MET A 218 -2.22 -25.53 -1.06
CA MET A 218 -1.96 -25.56 0.38
C MET A 218 -1.36 -26.89 0.87
N THR A 219 -1.41 -27.96 0.06
CA THR A 219 -0.63 -29.19 0.30
C THR A 219 0.88 -28.95 0.41
N GLU A 220 1.41 -27.85 -0.14
CA GLU A 220 2.81 -27.48 0.03
C GLU A 220 3.15 -27.16 1.49
N PHE A 221 2.23 -26.54 2.25
CA PHE A 221 2.41 -26.36 3.70
C PHE A 221 2.44 -27.70 4.41
N ILE A 222 1.56 -28.63 4.06
CA ILE A 222 1.54 -29.99 4.63
C ILE A 222 2.88 -30.67 4.37
N ARG A 223 3.35 -30.66 3.11
CA ARG A 223 4.62 -31.26 2.72
C ARG A 223 5.78 -30.68 3.52
N ARG A 224 5.85 -29.35 3.65
CA ARG A 224 6.95 -28.68 4.38
C ARG A 224 6.89 -28.95 5.87
N ILE A 225 5.70 -28.99 6.48
CA ILE A 225 5.55 -29.32 7.91
C ILE A 225 5.96 -30.77 8.17
N GLU A 226 5.43 -31.73 7.41
CA GLU A 226 5.68 -33.16 7.62
C GLU A 226 7.12 -33.57 7.33
N ARG A 227 7.79 -32.91 6.39
CA ARG A 227 9.18 -33.20 6.00
C ARG A 227 10.22 -32.29 6.67
N GLY A 228 9.81 -31.37 7.53
CA GLY A 228 10.73 -30.44 8.21
C GLY A 228 11.44 -29.46 7.27
N ILE A 229 10.73 -28.93 6.27
CA ILE A 229 11.26 -27.98 5.26
C ILE A 229 11.00 -26.55 5.73
N PHE A 230 11.68 -26.19 6.81
CA PHE A 230 11.76 -24.88 7.44
C PHE A 230 13.03 -24.88 8.31
N ASP A 231 13.49 -23.73 8.78
CA ASP A 231 14.63 -23.68 9.70
C ASP A 231 14.21 -24.18 11.10
N PRO A 232 14.71 -25.34 11.58
CA PRO A 232 14.36 -25.84 12.90
C PRO A 232 14.94 -24.99 14.03
N GLU A 233 16.08 -24.32 13.82
CA GLU A 233 16.69 -23.44 14.83
C GLU A 233 15.84 -22.18 15.02
N GLU A 234 15.38 -21.60 13.91
CA GLU A 234 14.48 -20.46 13.95
C GLU A 234 13.12 -20.83 14.56
N PHE A 235 12.59 -22.02 14.27
CA PHE A 235 11.33 -22.49 14.84
C PHE A 235 11.35 -22.50 16.38
N GLU A 236 12.43 -22.97 16.99
CA GLU A 236 12.56 -22.99 18.46
C GLU A 236 12.60 -21.57 19.05
N ILE A 237 13.31 -20.65 18.40
CA ILE A 237 13.36 -19.23 18.79
C ILE A 237 11.96 -18.61 18.68
N ALA A 238 11.28 -18.85 17.56
CA ALA A 238 9.94 -18.34 17.29
C ALA A 238 8.93 -18.85 18.31
N LEU A 239 8.92 -20.14 18.59
CA LEU A 239 8.00 -20.75 19.55
C LEU A 239 8.24 -20.25 20.98
N GLN A 240 9.51 -20.10 21.39
CA GLN A 240 9.83 -19.55 22.71
C GLN A 240 9.37 -18.09 22.82
N TRP A 241 9.62 -17.28 21.79
CA TRP A 241 9.17 -15.90 21.74
C TRP A 241 7.65 -15.79 21.80
N VAL A 242 6.94 -16.66 21.08
CA VAL A 242 5.46 -16.72 21.11
C VAL A 242 4.97 -17.01 22.52
N LYS A 243 5.54 -18.01 23.21
CA LYS A 243 5.16 -18.34 24.59
C LYS A 243 5.37 -17.18 25.56
N GLU A 244 6.37 -16.33 25.32
CA GLU A 244 6.69 -15.19 26.17
C GLU A 244 5.84 -13.94 25.88
N ASN A 245 5.49 -13.71 24.61
CA ASN A 245 4.94 -12.43 24.15
C ASN A 245 3.47 -12.51 23.69
N CYS A 246 3.04 -13.65 23.17
CA CYS A 246 1.68 -13.86 22.67
C CYS A 246 0.75 -14.29 23.81
N LYS A 247 0.18 -13.31 24.51
CA LYS A 247 -0.72 -13.56 25.64
C LYS A 247 -2.03 -14.20 25.15
N GLU A 248 -2.30 -15.43 25.56
CA GLU A 248 -3.58 -16.08 25.26
C GLU A 248 -4.76 -15.29 25.84
N GLY A 249 -5.83 -15.20 25.05
CA GLY A 249 -7.08 -14.52 25.36
C GLY A 249 -8.21 -15.48 25.74
N ALA A 250 -9.45 -15.07 25.48
CA ALA A 250 -10.63 -15.86 25.81
C ALA A 250 -10.77 -17.10 24.91
N ASP A 251 -11.37 -18.15 25.48
CA ASP A 251 -11.92 -19.26 24.71
C ASP A 251 -13.45 -19.11 24.67
N VAL A 252 -13.98 -18.75 23.50
CA VAL A 252 -15.42 -18.50 23.28
C VAL A 252 -16.20 -19.77 22.98
N ASN A 253 -15.52 -20.90 22.86
CA ASN A 253 -16.19 -22.16 22.57
C ASN A 253 -16.86 -22.70 23.84
N GLU A 254 -18.01 -23.35 23.66
CA GLU A 254 -18.68 -24.07 24.75
C GLU A 254 -17.71 -25.04 25.43
N GLU A 255 -17.66 -25.07 26.77
CA GLU A 255 -16.67 -25.85 27.54
C GLU A 255 -16.58 -27.31 27.08
N SER A 256 -17.72 -27.90 26.67
CA SER A 256 -17.81 -29.29 26.22
C SER A 256 -17.09 -29.60 24.91
N VAL A 257 -16.80 -28.60 24.07
CA VAL A 257 -16.12 -28.75 22.77
C VAL A 257 -14.77 -28.06 22.72
N GLN A 258 -14.36 -27.39 23.81
CA GLN A 258 -13.05 -26.75 23.89
C GLN A 258 -11.93 -27.77 23.66
N ARG A 259 -10.90 -27.33 22.93
CA ARG A 259 -9.68 -28.11 22.70
C ARG A 259 -8.90 -28.25 24.00
N THR A 260 -8.26 -29.39 24.22
CA THR A 260 -7.42 -29.60 25.41
C THR A 260 -6.18 -28.71 25.38
N ARG A 261 -5.50 -28.53 26.52
CA ARG A 261 -4.26 -27.76 26.58
C ARG A 261 -3.20 -28.30 25.62
N GLU A 262 -3.07 -29.62 25.55
CA GLU A 262 -2.12 -30.30 24.65
C GLU A 262 -2.45 -30.03 23.17
N GLN A 263 -3.74 -29.98 22.81
CA GLN A 263 -4.16 -29.64 21.45
C GLN A 263 -3.88 -28.18 21.13
N LYS A 264 -4.15 -27.27 22.06
CA LYS A 264 -3.88 -25.84 21.90
C LYS A 264 -2.38 -25.53 21.77
N ASP A 265 -1.55 -26.24 22.52
CA ASP A 265 -0.08 -26.14 22.42
C ASP A 265 0.42 -26.68 21.07
N ALA A 266 -0.16 -27.79 20.59
CA ALA A 266 0.12 -28.30 19.25
C ALA A 266 -0.33 -27.33 18.14
N ASP A 267 -1.45 -26.62 18.33
CA ASP A 267 -1.91 -25.60 17.39
C ASP A 267 -0.90 -24.45 17.33
N TRP A 268 -0.34 -24.00 18.45
CA TRP A 268 0.73 -22.98 18.49
C TRP A 268 1.94 -23.41 17.67
N GLU A 269 2.46 -24.62 17.89
CA GLU A 269 3.58 -25.14 17.10
C GLU A 269 3.27 -25.18 15.60
N TYR A 270 2.04 -25.54 15.25
CA TYR A 270 1.60 -25.65 13.86
C TYR A 270 1.54 -24.28 13.18
N VAL A 271 0.90 -23.29 13.81
CA VAL A 271 0.75 -21.95 13.22
C VAL A 271 2.06 -21.17 13.16
N VAL A 272 3.02 -21.41 14.07
CA VAL A 272 4.38 -20.86 13.97
C VAL A 272 5.11 -21.44 12.75
N LYS A 273 5.01 -22.75 12.50
CA LYS A 273 5.57 -23.36 11.28
C LYS A 273 4.92 -22.80 10.03
N MET A 274 3.60 -22.58 10.04
CA MET A 274 2.90 -21.93 8.94
C MET A 274 3.50 -20.56 8.65
N ALA A 275 3.68 -19.69 9.65
CA ALA A 275 4.26 -18.36 9.45
C ALA A 275 5.66 -18.41 8.81
N LEU A 276 6.54 -19.30 9.28
CA LEU A 276 7.88 -19.52 8.69
C LEU A 276 7.77 -19.97 7.23
N ILE A 277 6.94 -20.97 6.95
CA ILE A 277 6.75 -21.51 5.60
C ILE A 277 6.16 -20.46 4.66
N GLY A 278 5.15 -19.70 5.10
CA GLY A 278 4.53 -18.65 4.30
C GLY A 278 5.55 -17.58 3.90
N ARG A 279 6.39 -17.16 4.83
CA ARG A 279 7.51 -16.23 4.56
C ARG A 279 8.51 -16.81 3.57
N ASP A 280 8.97 -18.04 3.82
CA ASP A 280 9.99 -18.69 2.99
C ASP A 280 9.46 -18.98 1.57
N LEU A 281 8.17 -19.27 1.42
CA LEU A 281 7.50 -19.36 0.12
C LEU A 281 7.56 -18.03 -0.64
N MET A 282 7.35 -16.90 0.03
CA MET A 282 7.36 -15.59 -0.61
C MET A 282 8.76 -15.17 -1.08
N ILE A 283 9.75 -15.23 -0.20
CA ILE A 283 11.07 -14.60 -0.43
C ILE A 283 12.26 -15.56 -0.48
N GLY A 284 12.01 -16.86 -0.26
CA GLY A 284 13.06 -17.87 -0.15
C GLY A 284 13.75 -17.82 1.21
N ASN A 285 14.64 -18.78 1.44
CA ASN A 285 15.42 -18.87 2.66
C ASN A 285 16.75 -19.61 2.38
N PRO A 286 17.91 -18.93 2.48
CA PRO A 286 19.21 -19.57 2.27
C PRO A 286 19.46 -20.79 3.16
N LYS A 287 18.89 -20.83 4.37
CA LYS A 287 19.02 -21.98 5.28
C LYS A 287 18.42 -23.25 4.70
N LEU A 288 17.32 -23.16 3.94
CA LEU A 288 16.73 -24.32 3.27
C LEU A 288 17.71 -24.98 2.30
N LYS A 289 18.56 -24.18 1.62
CA LYS A 289 19.61 -24.70 0.75
C LYS A 289 20.67 -25.47 1.54
N GLU A 290 21.06 -24.97 2.71
CA GLU A 290 21.99 -25.66 3.61
C GLU A 290 21.43 -27.00 4.12
N LEU A 291 20.10 -27.06 4.33
CA LEU A 291 19.36 -28.26 4.71
C LEU A 291 19.09 -29.23 3.55
N GLY A 292 19.54 -28.90 2.33
CA GLY A 292 19.39 -29.75 1.14
C GLY A 292 18.14 -29.48 0.28
N PHE A 293 17.35 -28.46 0.63
CA PHE A 293 16.13 -28.03 -0.07
C PHE A 293 16.41 -26.84 -0.98
N GLY A 294 17.29 -27.07 -1.97
CA GLY A 294 17.80 -26.00 -2.84
C GLY A 294 16.76 -25.36 -3.75
N GLU A 295 15.71 -26.08 -4.13
CA GLU A 295 14.58 -25.54 -4.90
C GLU A 295 13.71 -24.64 -4.01
N GLU A 296 13.32 -25.13 -2.84
CA GLU A 296 12.47 -24.41 -1.89
C GLU A 296 13.14 -23.15 -1.34
N ALA A 297 14.48 -23.11 -1.31
CA ALA A 297 15.27 -21.97 -0.87
C ALA A 297 15.13 -20.72 -1.76
N GLU A 298 14.68 -20.85 -3.00
CA GLU A 298 14.59 -19.72 -3.94
C GLU A 298 13.34 -18.86 -3.75
N GLY A 299 12.27 -19.43 -3.19
CA GLY A 299 10.98 -18.76 -3.04
C GLY A 299 10.33 -18.37 -4.37
N HIS A 300 9.35 -17.45 -4.32
CA HIS A 300 8.54 -17.06 -5.48
C HIS A 300 8.70 -15.58 -5.87
N ASN A 301 9.71 -14.88 -5.32
CA ASN A 301 9.93 -13.45 -5.54
C ASN A 301 8.65 -12.62 -5.29
N ALA A 302 7.89 -13.00 -4.26
CA ALA A 302 6.55 -12.48 -4.02
C ALA A 302 6.60 -11.21 -3.18
N LEU A 303 6.13 -10.11 -3.76
CA LEU A 303 5.98 -8.83 -3.05
C LEU A 303 4.71 -8.81 -2.20
N ALA A 304 3.68 -9.55 -2.64
CA ALA A 304 2.45 -9.81 -1.90
C ALA A 304 2.01 -11.27 -2.10
N SER A 305 1.18 -11.77 -1.20
CA SER A 305 0.61 -13.10 -1.23
C SER A 305 -0.79 -13.12 -0.62
N GLY A 306 -1.43 -14.28 -0.64
CA GLY A 306 -2.65 -14.52 0.11
C GLY A 306 -2.79 -15.97 0.50
N PHE A 307 -3.40 -16.23 1.64
CA PHE A 307 -3.63 -17.58 2.16
C PHE A 307 -5.11 -17.92 2.10
N GLN A 308 -5.47 -18.94 1.34
CA GLN A 308 -6.88 -19.27 1.11
C GLN A 308 -7.57 -19.66 2.42
N GLY A 309 -6.94 -20.56 3.20
CA GLY A 309 -7.48 -21.06 4.47
C GLY A 309 -8.85 -21.73 4.29
N GLN A 310 -9.90 -20.93 4.40
CA GLN A 310 -11.26 -21.43 4.30
C GLN A 310 -11.57 -21.98 2.89
N ARG A 311 -12.21 -23.14 2.75
CA ARG A 311 -12.70 -24.03 3.82
C ARG A 311 -11.79 -25.22 4.06
N GLN A 312 -11.15 -25.72 3.01
CA GLN A 312 -10.53 -27.04 2.99
C GLN A 312 -9.36 -27.16 3.96
N TRP A 313 -8.58 -26.08 4.16
CA TRP A 313 -7.50 -26.09 5.14
C TRP A 313 -8.06 -26.02 6.55
N THR A 314 -8.87 -25.00 6.84
CA THR A 314 -9.38 -24.71 8.19
C THR A 314 -10.33 -25.79 8.73
N ASP A 315 -10.97 -26.55 7.83
CA ASP A 315 -11.78 -27.71 8.19
C ASP A 315 -10.92 -28.87 8.74
N ALA A 316 -9.61 -28.88 8.47
CA ALA A 316 -8.72 -30.00 8.76
C ALA A 316 -7.44 -29.65 9.52
N ARG A 317 -7.01 -28.38 9.53
CA ARG A 317 -5.77 -27.87 10.14
C ARG A 317 -5.99 -26.50 10.78
N PRO A 318 -5.19 -26.10 11.79
CA PRO A 318 -5.27 -24.78 12.40
C PRO A 318 -5.31 -23.65 11.36
N ASN A 319 -6.11 -22.62 11.61
CA ASN A 319 -6.33 -21.53 10.66
C ASN A 319 -5.08 -20.65 10.42
N GLY A 320 -5.20 -19.71 9.48
CA GLY A 320 -4.11 -18.83 9.06
C GLY A 320 -3.88 -17.62 9.93
N ASP A 321 -4.67 -17.40 11.00
CA ASP A 321 -4.74 -16.11 11.68
C ASP A 321 -3.37 -15.65 12.20
N PHE A 322 -2.65 -16.53 12.90
CA PHE A 322 -1.32 -16.19 13.38
C PHE A 322 -0.34 -15.91 12.24
N LEU A 323 -0.34 -16.70 11.16
CA LEU A 323 0.48 -16.48 9.97
C LEU A 323 0.21 -15.10 9.38
N GLU A 324 -1.06 -14.76 9.18
CA GLU A 324 -1.47 -13.53 8.52
C GLU A 324 -1.15 -12.32 9.39
N ALA A 325 -1.47 -12.36 10.69
CA ALA A 325 -1.21 -11.30 11.63
C ALA A 325 0.31 -11.05 11.82
N ILE A 326 1.10 -12.09 12.11
CA ILE A 326 2.52 -11.89 12.42
C ILE A 326 3.33 -11.49 11.18
N LEU A 327 2.99 -11.99 9.99
CA LEU A 327 3.68 -11.62 8.76
C LEU A 327 3.36 -10.18 8.35
N THR A 328 2.12 -9.74 8.52
CA THR A 328 1.71 -8.35 8.21
C THR A 328 2.09 -7.34 9.28
N THR A 329 2.52 -7.79 10.46
CA THR A 329 3.09 -6.95 11.54
C THR A 329 4.53 -6.53 11.22
N SER A 330 4.92 -5.34 11.68
CA SER A 330 6.27 -4.77 11.52
C SER A 330 7.33 -5.39 12.44
N PHE A 331 7.04 -6.48 13.13
CA PHE A 331 7.96 -7.16 14.03
C PHE A 331 7.56 -8.61 14.29
N ASP A 332 8.54 -9.44 14.62
CA ASP A 332 8.36 -10.81 15.10
C ASP A 332 9.55 -11.22 16.00
N TRP A 333 9.75 -12.52 16.18
CA TRP A 333 10.86 -13.09 16.94
C TRP A 333 12.26 -12.71 16.42
N ASN A 334 12.40 -12.30 15.17
CA ASN A 334 13.66 -11.80 14.61
C ASN A 334 13.86 -10.28 14.82
N GLY A 335 12.92 -9.62 15.48
CA GLY A 335 12.94 -8.19 15.74
C GLY A 335 12.02 -7.39 14.83
N ILE A 336 12.26 -6.08 14.75
CA ILE A 336 11.46 -5.14 13.94
C ILE A 336 11.92 -5.26 12.48
N ARG A 337 10.98 -5.42 11.54
CA ARG A 337 11.24 -5.70 10.13
C ARG A 337 10.16 -5.15 9.21
N GLN A 338 10.43 -5.11 7.91
CA GLN A 338 9.43 -4.81 6.91
C GLN A 338 8.24 -5.79 7.01
N PRO A 339 6.99 -5.31 7.10
CA PRO A 339 5.79 -6.12 6.92
C PRO A 339 5.81 -6.94 5.62
N PHE A 340 5.29 -8.15 5.67
CA PHE A 340 4.87 -8.89 4.48
C PHE A 340 3.42 -8.54 4.16
N ILE A 341 3.06 -8.62 2.88
CA ILE A 341 1.67 -8.42 2.46
C ILE A 341 1.07 -9.79 2.24
N VAL A 342 0.22 -10.22 3.17
CA VAL A 342 -0.47 -11.52 3.12
C VAL A 342 -1.96 -11.26 3.28
N ALA A 343 -2.74 -11.53 2.24
CA ALA A 343 -4.18 -11.34 2.24
C ALA A 343 -4.90 -12.57 2.82
N THR A 344 -5.73 -12.32 3.84
CA THR A 344 -6.72 -13.27 4.35
C THR A 344 -7.61 -13.78 3.22
N GLU A 345 -7.95 -15.06 3.28
CA GLU A 345 -8.86 -15.73 2.33
C GLU A 345 -8.39 -15.69 0.87
N ASN A 346 -7.08 -15.46 0.67
CA ASN A 346 -6.46 -15.23 -0.62
C ASN A 346 -7.17 -14.14 -1.44
N ASP A 347 -7.80 -13.15 -0.79
CA ASP A 347 -8.41 -12.03 -1.50
C ASP A 347 -7.31 -11.16 -2.11
N ALA A 348 -6.92 -11.51 -3.35
CA ALA A 348 -5.83 -10.89 -4.07
C ALA A 348 -6.09 -9.42 -4.40
N LEU A 349 -7.36 -9.00 -4.48
CA LEU A 349 -7.70 -7.59 -4.68
C LEU A 349 -7.52 -6.77 -3.39
N ASN A 350 -7.82 -7.36 -2.23
CA ASN A 350 -7.44 -6.75 -0.95
C ASN A 350 -5.92 -6.76 -0.77
N GLY A 351 -5.24 -7.86 -1.13
CA GLY A 351 -3.78 -7.96 -1.12
C GLY A 351 -3.11 -6.89 -1.99
N ALA A 352 -3.63 -6.62 -3.18
CA ALA A 352 -3.17 -5.51 -4.02
C ALA A 352 -3.40 -4.15 -3.35
N GLY A 353 -4.54 -3.95 -2.67
CA GLY A 353 -4.78 -2.75 -1.88
C GLY A 353 -3.79 -2.60 -0.70
N MET A 354 -3.54 -3.66 0.06
CA MET A 354 -2.56 -3.66 1.14
C MET A 354 -1.18 -3.30 0.62
N LEU A 355 -0.80 -3.87 -0.53
CA LEU A 355 0.46 -3.57 -1.20
C LEU A 355 0.55 -2.08 -1.59
N TRP A 356 -0.52 -1.49 -2.15
CA TRP A 356 -0.53 -0.07 -2.48
C TRP A 356 -0.33 0.80 -1.24
N GLY A 357 -1.02 0.50 -0.14
CA GLY A 357 -0.87 1.20 1.13
C GLY A 357 0.56 1.15 1.63
N HIS A 358 1.12 -0.06 1.72
CA HIS A 358 2.48 -0.30 2.17
C HIS A 358 3.54 0.45 1.35
N LEU A 359 3.39 0.47 0.02
CA LEU A 359 4.31 1.17 -0.87
C LEU A 359 4.18 2.69 -0.77
N LEU A 360 2.94 3.21 -0.72
CA LEU A 360 2.68 4.66 -0.67
C LEU A 360 3.01 5.30 0.68
N THR A 361 2.91 4.53 1.76
CA THR A 361 3.30 4.92 3.13
C THR A 361 4.76 4.60 3.44
N GLN A 362 5.51 4.06 2.46
CA GLN A 362 6.95 3.80 2.57
C GLN A 362 7.32 2.80 3.68
N GLY A 363 6.48 1.80 3.91
CA GLY A 363 6.81 0.66 4.77
C GLY A 363 5.89 0.45 5.97
N GLU A 364 4.79 1.20 6.11
CA GLU A 364 3.81 0.97 7.17
C GLU A 364 3.03 -0.34 6.93
N ALA A 365 2.51 -0.93 8.01
CA ALA A 365 1.62 -2.07 7.94
C ALA A 365 0.21 -1.64 7.48
N ALA A 366 -0.37 -2.38 6.53
CA ALA A 366 -1.74 -2.17 6.07
C ALA A 366 -2.73 -3.02 6.88
N LEU A 367 -3.92 -2.49 7.17
CA LEU A 367 -5.01 -3.24 7.79
C LEU A 367 -5.76 -4.00 6.71
N PHE A 368 -5.94 -5.31 6.90
CA PHE A 368 -6.99 -6.08 6.25
C PHE A 368 -8.21 -6.08 7.19
N ALA A 369 -9.42 -5.83 6.69
CA ALA A 369 -10.63 -5.96 7.49
C ALA A 369 -11.87 -6.31 6.65
N ASP A 370 -12.83 -7.02 7.26
CA ASP A 370 -14.21 -6.97 6.79
C ASP A 370 -14.82 -5.60 7.14
N LEU A 371 -15.52 -5.01 6.19
CA LEU A 371 -16.50 -3.94 6.43
C LEU A 371 -17.79 -4.57 6.95
N ARG A 372 -17.77 -4.96 8.23
CA ARG A 372 -18.75 -5.89 8.81
C ARG A 372 -20.10 -5.26 9.08
N THR A 373 -20.15 -4.06 9.64
CA THR A 373 -21.42 -3.46 10.10
C THR A 373 -21.40 -1.94 10.03
N PHE A 374 -22.51 -1.36 9.61
CA PHE A 374 -22.81 0.05 9.83
C PHE A 374 -23.67 0.20 11.08
N TRP A 375 -23.15 0.97 12.04
CA TRP A 375 -23.85 1.36 13.25
C TRP A 375 -24.35 2.79 13.10
N SER A 376 -25.65 2.97 12.83
CA SER A 376 -26.26 4.31 12.88
C SER A 376 -26.24 4.86 14.30
N ALA A 377 -26.27 6.18 14.44
CA ALA A 377 -26.31 6.83 15.76
C ALA A 377 -27.54 6.37 16.57
N GLU A 378 -28.69 6.22 15.93
CA GLU A 378 -29.93 5.73 16.55
C GLU A 378 -29.81 4.26 16.96
N ALA A 379 -29.12 3.44 16.17
CA ALA A 379 -28.91 2.04 16.50
C ALA A 379 -28.01 1.88 17.73
N VAL A 380 -26.93 2.68 17.82
CA VAL A 380 -26.06 2.70 19.01
C VAL A 380 -26.82 3.19 20.24
N GLU A 381 -27.56 4.29 20.13
CA GLU A 381 -28.36 4.82 21.25
C GLU A 381 -29.41 3.80 21.73
N ARG A 382 -30.11 3.13 20.80
CA ARG A 382 -31.11 2.12 21.14
C ARG A 382 -30.53 0.93 21.92
N VAL A 383 -29.32 0.46 21.57
CA VAL A 383 -28.77 -0.78 22.16
C VAL A 383 -27.85 -0.53 23.34
N THR A 384 -27.29 0.68 23.47
CA THR A 384 -26.33 1.03 24.53
C THR A 384 -26.83 2.13 25.47
N GLY A 385 -27.87 2.88 25.08
CA GLY A 385 -28.29 4.11 25.73
C GLY A 385 -27.37 5.31 25.49
N HIS A 386 -26.32 5.16 24.67
CA HIS A 386 -25.33 6.20 24.40
C HIS A 386 -25.57 6.88 23.05
N LYS A 387 -25.64 8.21 23.08
CA LYS A 387 -25.71 9.03 21.87
C LYS A 387 -24.31 9.30 21.36
N LEU A 388 -24.02 8.94 20.10
CA LEU A 388 -22.73 9.21 19.47
C LEU A 388 -22.50 10.73 19.28
N GLU A 389 -21.27 11.17 19.49
CA GLU A 389 -20.83 12.56 19.39
C GLU A 389 -19.53 12.68 18.57
N GLY A 390 -19.08 13.91 18.30
CA GLY A 390 -17.84 14.17 17.57
C GLY A 390 -17.84 13.57 16.16
N ALA A 391 -16.71 12.99 15.74
CA ALA A 391 -16.59 12.34 14.43
C ALA A 391 -17.59 11.19 14.22
N ALA A 392 -18.04 10.55 15.30
CA ALA A 392 -18.98 9.43 15.25
C ALA A 392 -20.46 9.85 15.12
N SER A 393 -20.78 11.16 15.13
CA SER A 393 -22.17 11.62 15.13
C SER A 393 -22.97 11.19 13.90
N GLY A 394 -22.28 10.90 12.79
CA GLY A 394 -22.89 10.38 11.56
C GLY A 394 -23.09 8.85 11.53
N GLY A 395 -22.76 8.15 12.62
CA GLY A 395 -22.66 6.69 12.68
C GLY A 395 -21.26 6.18 12.34
N LEU A 396 -21.05 4.88 12.55
CA LEU A 396 -19.75 4.21 12.53
C LEU A 396 -19.75 3.02 11.57
N LEU A 397 -18.59 2.74 11.01
CA LEU A 397 -18.29 1.49 10.31
C LEU A 397 -17.45 0.61 11.25
N HIS A 398 -17.90 -0.63 11.47
CA HIS A 398 -17.15 -1.64 12.20
C HIS A 398 -16.26 -2.40 11.21
N LEU A 399 -14.96 -2.13 11.28
CA LEU A 399 -13.94 -2.86 10.54
C LEU A 399 -13.36 -3.95 11.45
N ILE A 400 -13.49 -5.21 11.05
CA ILE A 400 -13.13 -6.36 11.88
C ILE A 400 -12.84 -7.56 10.99
N ASN A 401 -11.57 -7.91 10.80
CA ASN A 401 -11.23 -9.09 10.02
C ASN A 401 -11.69 -10.38 10.72
N SER A 402 -11.80 -11.48 9.98
CA SER A 402 -12.22 -12.80 10.45
C SER A 402 -11.17 -13.56 11.30
N GLY A 403 -10.38 -12.83 12.08
CA GLY A 403 -9.36 -13.38 12.97
C GLY A 403 -8.09 -12.55 13.05
N PRO A 404 -7.38 -12.30 11.93
CA PRO A 404 -6.05 -11.67 11.97
C PRO A 404 -6.03 -10.19 11.60
N ALA A 405 -5.19 -9.41 12.27
CA ALA A 405 -4.74 -8.11 11.81
C ALA A 405 -3.30 -7.84 12.24
N ALA A 406 -2.58 -7.00 11.48
CA ALA A 406 -1.25 -6.55 11.87
C ALA A 406 -1.32 -5.81 13.21
N LEU A 407 -0.45 -6.17 14.16
CA LEU A 407 -0.48 -5.66 15.54
C LEU A 407 -0.13 -4.17 15.61
N ASP A 408 0.51 -3.62 14.58
CA ASP A 408 0.69 -2.17 14.38
C ASP A 408 -0.64 -1.39 14.51
N TRP A 409 -1.76 -2.01 14.10
CA TRP A 409 -3.08 -1.39 14.13
C TRP A 409 -3.72 -1.33 15.51
N THR A 410 -3.08 -1.88 16.56
CA THR A 410 -3.41 -1.48 17.93
C THR A 410 -3.36 0.05 18.09
N GLY A 411 -2.47 0.73 17.34
CA GLY A 411 -2.32 2.19 17.38
C GLY A 411 -1.52 2.67 18.60
N GLU A 412 -0.71 1.81 19.20
CA GLU A 412 0.08 2.10 20.40
C GLU A 412 1.36 2.90 20.11
N ALA A 413 1.84 2.88 18.87
CA ALA A 413 2.94 3.76 18.46
C ALA A 413 2.50 5.23 18.47
N GLN A 414 3.45 6.15 18.62
CA GLN A 414 3.14 7.58 18.74
C GLN A 414 4.01 8.47 17.86
N ILE A 415 3.37 9.46 17.23
CA ILE A 415 4.02 10.61 16.60
C ILE A 415 3.53 11.86 17.33
N ASP A 416 4.46 12.66 17.85
CA ASP A 416 4.17 13.86 18.64
C ASP A 416 3.16 13.65 19.78
N GLY A 417 3.27 12.50 20.47
CA GLY A 417 2.42 12.12 21.60
C GLY A 417 0.98 11.71 21.23
N LYS A 418 0.67 11.55 19.94
CA LYS A 418 -0.62 11.06 19.44
C LYS A 418 -0.49 9.64 18.90
N PRO A 419 -1.52 8.78 19.02
CA PRO A 419 -1.57 7.48 18.36
C PRO A 419 -1.19 7.60 16.88
N ALA A 420 -0.39 6.65 16.40
CA ALA A 420 0.06 6.59 15.02
C ALA A 420 0.42 5.16 14.61
N LEU A 421 0.56 4.95 13.29
CA LEU A 421 1.40 3.89 12.76
C LEU A 421 2.66 4.52 12.18
N LYS A 422 3.75 3.75 12.12
CA LYS A 422 5.05 4.22 11.61
C LYS A 422 5.58 3.23 10.59
N PRO A 423 6.40 3.68 9.63
CA PRO A 423 7.25 2.77 8.90
C PRO A 423 8.11 1.96 9.89
N TRP A 424 8.29 0.68 9.61
CA TRP A 424 8.96 -0.25 10.53
C TRP A 424 10.36 0.21 10.97
N TYR A 425 11.09 0.94 10.13
CA TYR A 425 12.43 1.46 10.46
C TYR A 425 12.41 2.67 11.42
N ASP A 426 11.25 3.26 11.68
CA ASP A 426 11.04 4.33 12.66
C ASP A 426 10.32 3.83 13.93
N LEU A 427 9.94 2.55 13.96
CA LEU A 427 9.30 1.93 15.11
C LEU A 427 10.33 1.59 16.20
N SER A 428 10.05 1.97 17.44
CA SER A 428 10.90 1.60 18.58
C SER A 428 10.53 0.23 19.16
N SER A 429 11.47 -0.39 19.88
CA SER A 429 11.21 -1.65 20.57
C SER A 429 10.15 -1.54 21.67
N GLU A 430 10.02 -0.36 22.29
CA GLU A 430 9.00 -0.11 23.30
C GLU A 430 7.60 -0.06 22.68
N GLU A 431 7.46 0.61 21.53
CA GLU A 431 6.18 0.67 20.80
C GLU A 431 5.77 -0.71 20.29
N ALA A 432 6.71 -1.48 19.72
CA ALA A 432 6.45 -2.87 19.31
C ALA A 432 5.97 -3.72 20.50
N GLN A 433 6.57 -3.54 21.69
CA GLN A 433 6.13 -4.23 22.90
C GLN A 433 4.73 -3.79 23.35
N LYS A 434 4.39 -2.50 23.27
CA LYS A 434 3.04 -2.01 23.58
C LYS A 434 1.99 -2.61 22.65
N CYS A 435 2.28 -2.74 21.36
CA CYS A 435 1.39 -3.41 20.42
C CYS A 435 1.13 -4.88 20.81
N LEU A 436 2.16 -5.61 21.23
CA LEU A 436 2.00 -6.99 21.76
C LEU A 436 1.19 -7.02 23.04
N ASP A 437 1.48 -6.10 23.98
CA ASP A 437 0.81 -6.05 25.26
C ASP A 437 -0.69 -5.71 25.13
N ALA A 438 -1.05 -4.94 24.10
CA ALA A 438 -2.42 -4.58 23.75
C ALA A 438 -3.17 -5.67 22.98
N THR A 439 -2.48 -6.75 22.56
CA THR A 439 -3.07 -7.83 21.76
C THR A 439 -3.24 -9.10 22.60
N LYS A 440 -4.39 -9.75 22.46
CA LYS A 440 -4.66 -11.10 22.95
C LYS A 440 -4.74 -12.08 21.79
N TRP A 441 -4.35 -13.32 22.06
CA TRP A 441 -4.45 -14.43 21.11
C TRP A 441 -5.56 -15.36 21.57
N CYS A 442 -6.75 -15.20 21.00
CA CYS A 442 -7.94 -15.93 21.40
C CYS A 442 -8.04 -17.24 20.62
N THR A 443 -8.61 -18.28 21.23
CA THR A 443 -8.83 -19.53 20.50
C THR A 443 -9.87 -19.29 19.41
N SER A 444 -9.60 -19.76 18.20
CA SER A 444 -10.57 -19.64 17.10
C SER A 444 -11.92 -20.28 17.45
N ASP A 445 -13.00 -19.68 16.94
CA ASP A 445 -14.35 -20.25 17.04
C ASP A 445 -14.41 -21.56 16.23
N LEU A 446 -14.56 -22.68 16.93
CA LEU A 446 -14.58 -24.03 16.37
C LEU A 446 -15.81 -24.32 15.51
N GLY A 447 -16.85 -23.48 15.60
CA GLY A 447 -17.99 -23.51 14.68
C GLY A 447 -17.62 -23.11 13.25
N TYR A 448 -16.59 -22.25 13.11
CA TYR A 448 -16.05 -21.82 11.82
C TYR A 448 -14.72 -22.51 11.46
N PHE A 449 -13.86 -22.69 12.46
CA PHE A 449 -12.50 -23.22 12.33
C PHE A 449 -12.36 -24.50 13.17
N PRO A 450 -12.96 -25.63 12.75
CA PRO A 450 -13.07 -26.83 13.59
C PRO A 450 -11.72 -27.46 13.97
N ALA A 451 -10.66 -27.15 13.22
CA ALA A 451 -9.31 -27.61 13.53
C ALA A 451 -8.52 -26.69 14.46
N GLY A 452 -9.11 -25.58 14.95
CA GLY A 452 -8.49 -24.64 15.86
C GLY A 452 -7.69 -23.53 15.18
N GLY A 453 -6.85 -22.85 15.96
CA GLY A 453 -6.13 -21.64 15.55
C GLY A 453 -6.16 -20.58 16.65
N TRP A 454 -5.52 -19.43 16.34
CA TRP A 454 -5.34 -18.33 17.28
C TRP A 454 -5.61 -16.99 16.60
N SER A 455 -6.77 -16.41 16.87
CA SER A 455 -7.16 -15.09 16.35
C SER A 455 -6.52 -13.96 17.16
N THR A 456 -6.29 -12.81 16.52
CA THR A 456 -5.86 -11.59 17.22
C THR A 456 -7.06 -10.83 17.76
N ASP A 457 -7.03 -10.46 19.02
CA ASP A 457 -8.00 -9.57 19.66
C ASP A 457 -7.29 -8.32 20.17
N PHE A 458 -7.67 -7.17 19.62
CA PHE A 458 -7.35 -5.84 20.11
C PHE A 458 -8.40 -4.85 19.62
N THR A 459 -8.44 -3.67 20.24
CA THR A 459 -9.20 -2.52 19.72
C THR A 459 -8.26 -1.39 19.34
N THR A 460 -8.33 -0.96 18.08
CA THR A 460 -7.54 0.14 17.54
C THR A 460 -7.80 1.43 18.31
N ARG A 461 -6.73 2.13 18.72
CA ARG A 461 -6.83 3.45 19.36
C ARG A 461 -7.62 4.44 18.50
N GLY A 462 -8.41 5.29 19.15
CA GLY A 462 -9.15 6.36 18.47
C GLY A 462 -8.26 7.51 18.00
N ASN A 463 -8.83 8.37 17.17
CA ASN A 463 -8.20 9.58 16.62
C ASN A 463 -7.00 9.33 15.69
N LEU A 464 -6.88 8.12 15.13
CA LEU A 464 -5.94 7.86 14.04
C LEU A 464 -6.55 8.36 12.73
N PRO A 465 -5.93 9.32 12.01
CA PRO A 465 -6.30 9.54 10.62
C PRO A 465 -6.01 8.26 9.84
N MET A 466 -6.97 7.84 9.01
CA MET A 466 -6.82 6.64 8.19
C MET A 466 -7.56 6.77 6.87
N THR A 467 -7.13 6.00 5.89
CA THR A 467 -7.78 5.92 4.58
C THR A 467 -8.21 4.49 4.35
N MET A 468 -9.51 4.25 4.27
CA MET A 468 -10.09 2.97 3.85
C MET A 468 -10.20 2.94 2.32
N TYR A 469 -9.83 1.85 1.66
CA TYR A 469 -9.91 1.75 0.20
C TYR A 469 -10.03 0.30 -0.26
N ARG A 470 -10.52 0.12 -1.50
CA ARG A 470 -10.76 -1.21 -2.10
C ARG A 470 -10.62 -1.16 -3.62
N ILE A 471 -9.95 -2.17 -4.17
CA ILE A 471 -9.92 -2.45 -5.61
C ILE A 471 -10.97 -3.52 -5.92
N ASN A 472 -11.78 -3.31 -6.95
CA ASN A 472 -12.75 -4.28 -7.44
C ASN A 472 -12.56 -4.53 -8.94
N LEU A 473 -12.88 -5.74 -9.43
CA LEU A 473 -12.91 -6.03 -10.86
C LEU A 473 -14.36 -6.05 -11.36
N VAL A 474 -14.69 -5.18 -12.31
CA VAL A 474 -16.01 -5.08 -12.91
C VAL A 474 -15.96 -5.59 -14.35
N LYS A 475 -16.78 -6.60 -14.67
CA LYS A 475 -16.82 -7.19 -16.00
C LYS A 475 -17.15 -6.15 -17.07
N GLY A 476 -16.30 -6.03 -18.09
CA GLY A 476 -16.45 -5.07 -19.19
C GLY A 476 -15.91 -3.67 -18.89
N LEU A 477 -15.48 -3.41 -17.66
CA LEU A 477 -14.85 -2.15 -17.24
C LEU A 477 -13.39 -2.34 -16.81
N GLY A 478 -13.07 -3.44 -16.12
CA GLY A 478 -11.75 -3.70 -15.56
C GLY A 478 -11.68 -3.34 -14.07
N PRO A 479 -10.48 -3.06 -13.52
CA PRO A 479 -10.33 -2.65 -12.14
C PRO A 479 -10.92 -1.26 -11.89
N VAL A 480 -11.51 -1.07 -10.71
CA VAL A 480 -11.99 0.21 -10.18
C VAL A 480 -11.51 0.37 -8.73
N LEU A 481 -11.30 1.61 -8.29
CA LEU A 481 -10.86 1.93 -6.93
C LEU A 481 -11.92 2.73 -6.17
N GLN A 482 -12.12 2.39 -4.90
CA GLN A 482 -12.91 3.14 -3.92
C GLN A 482 -11.99 3.63 -2.80
N ILE A 483 -12.18 4.87 -2.33
CA ILE A 483 -11.36 5.53 -1.30
C ILE A 483 -12.28 6.25 -0.31
N ALA A 484 -12.05 6.11 1.00
CA ALA A 484 -12.76 6.81 2.05
C ALA A 484 -11.77 7.22 3.15
N GLU A 485 -11.37 8.49 3.17
CA GLU A 485 -10.62 9.09 4.28
C GLU A 485 -11.52 9.27 5.51
N GLY A 486 -10.97 9.05 6.69
CA GLY A 486 -11.71 9.05 7.95
C GLY A 486 -10.80 9.05 9.16
N TYR A 487 -11.39 8.73 10.31
CA TYR A 487 -10.68 8.58 11.57
C TYR A 487 -11.13 7.34 12.31
N SER A 488 -10.20 6.67 12.98
CA SER A 488 -10.58 5.71 14.01
C SER A 488 -11.27 6.44 15.18
N VAL A 489 -12.21 5.77 15.84
CA VAL A 489 -12.99 6.31 16.96
C VAL A 489 -12.80 5.42 18.18
N GLU A 490 -12.54 6.05 19.32
CA GLU A 490 -12.59 5.38 20.62
C GLU A 490 -14.00 5.54 21.20
N LEU A 491 -14.65 4.42 21.49
CA LEU A 491 -15.95 4.39 22.14
C LEU A 491 -15.77 4.23 23.65
N PRO A 492 -16.70 4.73 24.49
CA PRO A 492 -16.74 4.36 25.88
C PRO A 492 -16.75 2.83 26.04
N GLU A 493 -15.98 2.31 27.00
CA GLU A 493 -15.74 0.87 27.17
C GLU A 493 -17.05 0.06 27.22
N ASN A 494 -18.07 0.53 27.94
CA ASN A 494 -19.36 -0.14 28.03
C ASN A 494 -20.11 -0.18 26.68
N VAL A 495 -19.97 0.87 25.85
CA VAL A 495 -20.57 0.94 24.51
C VAL A 495 -19.85 -0.04 23.60
N HIS A 496 -18.51 0.03 23.55
CA HIS A 496 -17.68 -0.90 22.78
C HIS A 496 -18.02 -2.35 23.13
N ASN A 497 -17.99 -2.72 24.41
CA ASN A 497 -18.24 -4.09 24.86
C ASN A 497 -19.63 -4.61 24.43
N ILE A 498 -20.69 -3.78 24.49
CA ILE A 498 -22.03 -4.18 24.03
C ILE A 498 -22.05 -4.46 22.53
N LEU A 499 -21.35 -3.66 21.72
CA LEU A 499 -21.31 -3.81 20.26
C LEU A 499 -20.37 -4.94 19.81
N ASP A 500 -19.29 -5.15 20.54
CA ASP A 500 -18.26 -6.14 20.25
C ASP A 500 -18.73 -7.58 20.58
N GLN A 501 -19.25 -7.78 21.79
CA GLN A 501 -19.72 -9.10 22.28
C GLN A 501 -20.85 -9.71 21.43
N ARG A 502 -21.65 -8.87 20.76
CA ARG A 502 -22.73 -9.32 19.87
C ARG A 502 -22.28 -9.59 18.43
N THR A 503 -21.00 -9.36 18.12
CA THR A 503 -20.43 -9.45 16.78
C THR A 503 -19.45 -10.62 16.72
N SER A 504 -18.20 -10.42 17.18
CA SER A 504 -17.12 -11.42 17.16
C SER A 504 -16.00 -10.95 18.13
N PRO A 505 -16.14 -11.14 19.46
CA PRO A 505 -15.26 -10.52 20.46
C PRO A 505 -13.84 -11.12 20.54
N THR A 506 -13.50 -12.08 19.70
CA THR A 506 -12.15 -12.67 19.61
C THR A 506 -11.36 -12.15 18.42
N TRP A 507 -11.90 -11.17 17.69
CA TRP A 507 -11.35 -10.62 16.45
C TRP A 507 -10.99 -9.14 16.62
N PRO A 508 -10.09 -8.59 15.78
CA PRO A 508 -9.54 -7.26 16.01
C PRO A 508 -10.52 -6.18 15.53
N THR A 509 -10.87 -5.24 16.41
CA THR A 509 -11.89 -4.21 16.14
C THR A 509 -11.26 -2.85 15.81
N THR A 510 -11.72 -2.24 14.71
CA THR A 510 -11.50 -0.81 14.40
C THR A 510 -12.83 -0.13 14.12
N TRP A 511 -13.16 0.91 14.88
CA TRP A 511 -14.33 1.76 14.63
C TRP A 511 -13.93 2.92 13.73
N LEU A 512 -14.49 3.00 12.52
CA LEU A 512 -14.18 4.05 11.55
C LEU A 512 -15.35 5.04 11.42
N ALA A 513 -15.05 6.33 11.53
CA ALA A 513 -15.91 7.41 11.08
C ALA A 513 -15.36 8.02 9.77
N PRO A 514 -16.03 7.85 8.61
CA PRO A 514 -15.59 8.47 7.36
C PRO A 514 -15.82 9.99 7.38
N ILE A 515 -14.97 10.75 6.69
CA ILE A 515 -15.21 12.17 6.43
C ILE A 515 -16.38 12.29 5.44
N LEU A 516 -17.45 12.96 5.87
CA LEU A 516 -18.64 13.20 5.07
C LEU A 516 -18.54 14.52 4.30
N THR A 517 -19.00 14.52 3.06
CA THR A 517 -19.01 15.70 2.17
C THR A 517 -20.39 16.34 2.05
N GLY A 518 -21.44 15.64 2.49
CA GLY A 518 -22.83 16.07 2.34
C GLY A 518 -23.45 15.80 0.97
N ASP A 519 -22.73 15.16 0.04
CA ASP A 519 -23.23 14.82 -1.31
C ASP A 519 -22.78 13.41 -1.75
N GLY A 520 -23.48 12.85 -2.74
CA GLY A 520 -23.13 11.60 -3.40
C GLY A 520 -23.11 10.40 -2.45
N GLN A 521 -22.02 9.62 -2.52
CA GLN A 521 -21.79 8.44 -1.67
C GLN A 521 -21.23 8.80 -0.28
N PHE A 522 -20.85 10.06 -0.05
CA PHE A 522 -20.33 10.58 1.23
C PHE A 522 -21.30 11.55 1.91
N ARG A 523 -22.59 11.50 1.55
CA ARG A 523 -23.63 12.30 2.20
C ARG A 523 -23.87 11.89 3.66
N ASP A 524 -23.71 10.60 3.96
CA ASP A 524 -23.86 10.01 5.28
C ASP A 524 -23.04 8.70 5.36
N THR A 525 -22.72 8.23 6.58
CA THR A 525 -21.91 7.01 6.78
C THR A 525 -22.58 5.76 6.22
N TYR A 526 -23.92 5.69 6.25
CA TYR A 526 -24.68 4.61 5.63
C TYR A 526 -24.36 4.50 4.13
N SER A 527 -24.37 5.63 3.43
CA SER A 527 -24.13 5.68 1.98
C SER A 527 -22.72 5.23 1.62
N VAL A 528 -21.75 5.45 2.51
CA VAL A 528 -20.38 4.94 2.34
C VAL A 528 -20.39 3.41 2.36
N MET A 529 -20.99 2.78 3.39
CA MET A 529 -21.08 1.32 3.44
C MET A 529 -21.91 0.74 2.29
N ASN A 530 -23.07 1.34 2.00
CA ASN A 530 -23.98 0.86 0.98
C ASN A 530 -23.39 0.93 -0.44
N ALA A 531 -22.44 1.84 -0.68
CA ALA A 531 -21.75 1.96 -1.95
C ALA A 531 -20.48 1.08 -2.06
N TRP A 532 -20.01 0.51 -0.95
CA TRP A 532 -18.78 -0.27 -0.92
C TRP A 532 -18.92 -1.55 -1.76
N GLY A 533 -17.91 -1.84 -2.59
CA GLY A 533 -18.01 -2.84 -3.65
C GLY A 533 -17.68 -4.28 -3.25
N ALA A 534 -17.26 -4.51 -2.00
CA ALA A 534 -16.86 -5.83 -1.49
C ALA A 534 -17.17 -5.97 0.01
N ASN A 535 -17.04 -7.18 0.57
CA ASN A 535 -17.06 -7.39 2.02
C ASN A 535 -15.76 -6.92 2.68
N HIS A 536 -14.62 -7.04 1.99
CA HIS A 536 -13.33 -6.60 2.50
C HIS A 536 -13.00 -5.15 2.17
N CYS A 537 -12.15 -4.57 2.99
CA CYS A 537 -11.47 -3.31 2.75
C CYS A 537 -10.02 -3.39 3.23
N VAL A 538 -9.23 -2.42 2.78
CA VAL A 538 -7.91 -2.14 3.32
C VAL A 538 -7.95 -0.80 4.03
N ALA A 539 -7.18 -0.63 5.10
CA ALA A 539 -6.86 0.69 5.60
C ALA A 539 -5.36 0.95 5.70
N SER A 540 -4.97 2.20 5.48
CA SER A 540 -3.62 2.73 5.76
C SER A 540 -3.73 3.89 6.75
N TYR A 541 -2.70 4.09 7.56
CA TYR A 541 -2.59 5.25 8.43
C TYR A 541 -2.38 6.53 7.61
N GLY A 542 -2.92 7.63 8.10
CA GLY A 542 -2.94 8.93 7.43
C GLY A 542 -4.03 9.06 6.36
N HIS A 543 -4.17 10.30 5.86
CA HIS A 543 -5.02 10.65 4.73
C HIS A 543 -4.20 10.60 3.44
N ILE A 544 -4.12 9.39 2.87
CA ILE A 544 -3.28 9.06 1.71
C ILE A 544 -4.07 9.07 0.39
N GLY A 545 -5.31 9.55 0.38
CA GLY A 545 -6.18 9.54 -0.80
C GLY A 545 -5.58 10.26 -2.00
N ARG A 546 -4.82 11.35 -1.77
CA ARG A 546 -4.06 12.04 -2.84
C ARG A 546 -3.05 11.12 -3.55
N ASN A 547 -2.38 10.26 -2.78
CA ASN A 547 -1.36 9.33 -3.30
C ASN A 547 -2.03 8.17 -4.05
N LEU A 548 -3.13 7.65 -3.50
CA LEU A 548 -3.94 6.60 -4.13
C LEU A 548 -4.52 7.06 -5.48
N LEU A 549 -5.04 8.29 -5.56
CA LEU A 549 -5.54 8.88 -6.81
C LEU A 549 -4.44 9.02 -7.87
N ALA A 550 -3.25 9.47 -7.47
CA ALA A 550 -2.10 9.58 -8.36
C ALA A 550 -1.65 8.21 -8.87
N LEU A 551 -1.57 7.20 -8.00
CA LEU A 551 -1.22 5.82 -8.35
C LEU A 551 -2.28 5.20 -9.28
N ALA A 552 -3.56 5.37 -8.98
CA ALA A 552 -4.66 4.89 -9.79
C ALA A 552 -4.60 5.48 -11.22
N ALA A 553 -4.33 6.78 -11.35
CA ALA A 553 -4.17 7.43 -12.66
C ALA A 553 -2.90 6.96 -13.42
N ILE A 554 -1.80 6.68 -12.71
CA ILE A 554 -0.60 6.05 -13.29
C ILE A 554 -0.92 4.65 -13.83
N LEU A 555 -1.74 3.87 -13.13
CA LEU A 555 -2.09 2.51 -13.51
C LEU A 555 -3.33 2.43 -14.40
N ARG A 556 -3.98 3.58 -14.68
CA ARG A 556 -5.22 3.70 -15.46
C ARG A 556 -6.38 2.92 -14.86
N ILE A 557 -6.49 2.98 -13.53
CA ILE A 557 -7.59 2.43 -12.76
C ILE A 557 -8.52 3.59 -12.40
N PRO A 558 -9.77 3.65 -12.93
CA PRO A 558 -10.70 4.70 -12.58
C PRO A 558 -11.12 4.62 -11.11
N VAL A 559 -11.31 5.78 -10.49
CA VAL A 559 -11.78 5.90 -9.10
C VAL A 559 -13.27 6.20 -9.08
N GLU A 560 -14.06 5.22 -8.63
CA GLU A 560 -15.53 5.30 -8.68
C GLU A 560 -16.16 6.00 -7.46
N MET A 561 -15.40 6.08 -6.37
CA MET A 561 -15.84 6.64 -5.08
C MET A 561 -14.65 7.24 -4.34
N HIS A 562 -14.66 8.54 -4.04
CA HIS A 562 -13.71 9.16 -3.11
C HIS A 562 -14.26 10.42 -2.41
N ASN A 563 -13.76 10.71 -1.21
CA ASN A 563 -14.00 11.96 -0.46
C ASN A 563 -12.78 12.89 -0.40
N VAL A 564 -11.73 12.59 -1.16
CA VAL A 564 -10.54 13.44 -1.25
C VAL A 564 -10.90 14.83 -1.81
N PRO A 565 -10.47 15.93 -1.16
CA PRO A 565 -10.70 17.28 -1.67
C PRO A 565 -10.15 17.51 -3.07
N GLU A 566 -10.88 18.25 -3.91
CA GLU A 566 -10.52 18.49 -5.32
C GLU A 566 -9.09 19.05 -5.49
N GLN A 567 -8.68 19.97 -4.61
CA GLN A 567 -7.36 20.57 -4.62
C GLN A 567 -6.20 19.58 -4.38
N HIS A 568 -6.48 18.38 -3.85
CA HIS A 568 -5.50 17.32 -3.65
C HIS A 568 -5.46 16.30 -4.80
N VAL A 569 -6.35 16.42 -5.79
CA VAL A 569 -6.39 15.51 -6.94
C VAL A 569 -5.25 15.85 -7.90
N LEU A 570 -4.28 14.93 -8.01
CA LEU A 570 -3.18 15.03 -8.95
C LEU A 570 -3.26 13.87 -9.96
N ARG A 571 -3.47 14.19 -11.24
CA ARG A 571 -3.55 13.24 -12.36
C ARG A 571 -2.71 13.72 -13.55
N PRO A 572 -2.42 12.88 -14.55
CA PRO A 572 -1.75 13.34 -15.77
C PRO A 572 -2.55 14.46 -16.44
N ALA A 573 -1.86 15.47 -16.98
CA ALA A 573 -2.48 16.68 -17.53
C ALA A 573 -3.48 16.39 -18.67
N SER A 574 -3.33 15.25 -19.35
CA SER A 574 -4.25 14.84 -20.40
C SER A 574 -5.66 14.52 -19.89
N TRP A 575 -5.86 14.19 -18.61
CA TRP A 575 -7.19 13.99 -18.02
C TRP A 575 -8.09 15.23 -18.17
N ASN A 576 -7.50 16.43 -18.17
CA ASN A 576 -8.23 17.68 -18.41
C ASN A 576 -8.85 17.74 -19.81
N ARG A 577 -8.27 17.05 -20.80
CA ARG A 577 -8.80 16.96 -22.17
C ARG A 577 -10.01 16.04 -22.26
N PHE A 578 -10.20 15.16 -21.29
CA PHE A 578 -11.37 14.29 -21.17
C PHE A 578 -12.49 14.90 -20.34
N GLY A 579 -12.35 16.13 -19.80
CA GLY A 579 -13.37 16.83 -19.01
C GLY A 579 -12.87 17.38 -17.67
N GLY A 580 -11.69 16.94 -17.20
CA GLY A 580 -11.07 17.44 -15.96
C GLY A 580 -11.88 17.11 -14.70
N ALA A 581 -11.66 17.87 -13.63
CA ALA A 581 -12.29 17.63 -12.33
C ALA A 581 -13.82 17.90 -12.32
N HIS A 582 -14.32 18.73 -13.23
CA HIS A 582 -15.73 19.09 -13.30
C HIS A 582 -16.62 18.00 -13.91
N ASP A 583 -16.05 17.02 -14.62
CA ASP A 583 -16.77 15.92 -15.23
C ASP A 583 -16.36 14.59 -14.57
N LYS A 584 -17.28 14.01 -13.78
CA LYS A 584 -17.07 12.72 -13.10
C LYS A 584 -16.71 11.57 -14.06
N GLY A 585 -17.05 11.68 -15.35
CA GLY A 585 -16.70 10.71 -16.37
C GLY A 585 -15.31 10.89 -17.02
N ALA A 586 -14.59 11.97 -16.71
CA ALA A 586 -13.28 12.25 -17.32
C ALA A 586 -12.26 11.17 -16.99
N ASP A 587 -12.26 10.68 -15.74
CA ASP A 587 -11.35 9.63 -15.28
C ASP A 587 -11.60 8.32 -16.03
N TYR A 588 -12.86 7.89 -16.13
CA TYR A 588 -13.25 6.70 -16.87
C TYR A 588 -12.86 6.77 -18.35
N ARG A 589 -13.10 7.91 -19.02
CA ARG A 589 -12.74 8.07 -20.44
C ARG A 589 -11.23 8.04 -20.64
N ALA A 590 -10.47 8.69 -19.76
CA ALA A 590 -9.01 8.67 -19.84
C ALA A 590 -8.46 7.26 -19.60
N CYS A 591 -8.89 6.57 -18.54
CA CYS A 591 -8.49 5.19 -18.27
C CYS A 591 -8.85 4.25 -19.42
N ALA A 592 -10.07 4.33 -19.96
CA ALA A 592 -10.48 3.53 -21.11
C ALA A 592 -9.69 3.84 -22.39
N THR A 593 -9.28 5.10 -22.59
CA THR A 593 -8.52 5.52 -23.77
C THR A 593 -7.07 5.05 -23.72
N TYR A 594 -6.44 5.14 -22.55
CA TYR A 594 -5.03 4.79 -22.40
C TYR A 594 -4.80 3.31 -22.08
N GLY A 595 -5.80 2.63 -21.53
CA GLY A 595 -5.70 1.23 -21.15
C GLY A 595 -4.71 0.96 -20.01
N PRO A 596 -4.58 -0.31 -19.59
CA PRO A 596 -3.59 -0.74 -18.61
C PRO A 596 -2.16 -0.31 -18.98
N LEU A 597 -1.32 -0.10 -17.96
CA LEU A 597 0.03 0.42 -18.14
C LEU A 597 0.98 -0.53 -18.90
N TYR A 598 0.78 -1.85 -18.82
CA TYR A 598 1.74 -2.85 -19.31
C TYR A 598 1.23 -3.75 -20.44
N GLY A 599 -0.04 -3.67 -20.84
CA GLY A 599 -0.58 -4.40 -21.99
C GLY A 599 -2.07 -4.60 -21.91
#